data_AF-A0A1E7GF09-F1
#
_entry.id   AF-A0A1E7GF09-F1
#
_cell.length_a   1.000
_cell.length_b   1.000
_cell.length_c   1.000
_cell.angle_alpha   90.00
_cell.angle_beta   90.00
_cell.angle_gamma   90.00
#
_symmetry.space_group_name_H-M   'P 1'
#
loop_
_entity.id
_entity.type
_entity.pdbx_description
1 polymer ?
#
loop_
_entity_poly.entity_id
_entity_poly.type
_entity_poly.pdbx_seq_one_letter_code
_entity_poly.pdbx_strand_id
1 'polypeptide(L)'
;MLNDLNLLEKRDRKEKGKARSGKTMAVMIATLGGSGDIIKLGVRLMENVDKVLLVAGKPLDELYPESEIKKGTEIVNPPEKASELKKLLEGFGIRVETCEVDPFDFKECFITIIGLIHAQPDGVEVVLNVTGGTKILSLAAMSAAGMCRCRAFVIQEKGSRSIKLELPMPDSGYFEKIGKQGKKILSYLMQEEKKLKIPIEECSDEKLKPFISKNISNHLGVTPQTITPNLKTLEFSGLLSSRKGAIKRGEPAGGKCGVKIWRLTDEGKIYAAFFNKEKL
;
A
#
# COMPACT_ATOMS: atom_id res chain seq x y z
N MET A 1 50.70 -11.01 -9.88
CA MET A 1 49.74 -11.08 -10.99
C MET A 1 48.66 -12.15 -10.85
N LEU A 2 48.88 -13.30 -10.17
CA LEU A 2 47.82 -14.30 -9.95
C LEU A 2 46.84 -14.00 -8.79
N ASN A 3 47.15 -13.07 -7.89
CA ASN A 3 46.25 -12.72 -6.76
C ASN A 3 45.14 -11.73 -7.13
N ASP A 4 45.30 -10.94 -8.19
CA ASP A 4 44.31 -9.92 -8.58
C ASP A 4 43.15 -10.49 -9.43
N LEU A 5 43.42 -11.56 -10.20
CA LEU A 5 42.38 -12.26 -10.98
C LEU A 5 41.36 -12.98 -10.08
N ASN A 6 41.80 -13.57 -8.96
CA ASN A 6 40.90 -14.22 -7.99
C ASN A 6 40.02 -13.22 -7.22
N LEU A 7 40.45 -11.95 -7.10
CA LEU A 7 39.68 -10.87 -6.49
C LEU A 7 38.63 -10.29 -7.45
N LEU A 8 38.93 -10.26 -8.75
CA LEU A 8 38.00 -9.86 -9.81
C LEU A 8 36.90 -10.90 -10.03
N GLU A 9 37.22 -12.20 -10.06
CA GLU A 9 36.19 -13.25 -10.19
C GLU A 9 35.27 -13.36 -8.96
N LYS A 10 35.80 -13.13 -7.74
CA LYS A 10 34.98 -13.05 -6.53
C LYS A 10 34.10 -11.80 -6.47
N ARG A 11 34.53 -10.68 -7.07
CA ARG A 11 33.68 -9.48 -7.23
C ARG A 11 32.60 -9.68 -8.28
N ASP A 12 32.91 -10.32 -9.41
CA ASP A 12 31.95 -10.61 -10.46
C ASP A 12 30.87 -11.62 -10.03
N ARG A 13 31.21 -12.61 -9.19
CA ARG A 13 30.21 -13.51 -8.58
C ARG A 13 29.35 -12.82 -7.51
N LYS A 14 29.87 -11.77 -6.85
CA LYS A 14 29.11 -10.97 -5.87
C LYS A 14 28.22 -9.91 -6.53
N GLU A 15 28.57 -9.45 -7.73
CA GLU A 15 27.77 -8.50 -8.53
C GLU A 15 26.74 -9.19 -9.45
N LYS A 16 27.03 -10.40 -9.97
CA LYS A 16 26.05 -11.19 -10.73
C LYS A 16 24.96 -11.86 -9.87
N GLY A 17 25.11 -11.84 -8.54
CA GLY A 17 24.06 -12.22 -7.58
C GLY A 17 23.12 -11.07 -7.16
N LYS A 18 23.36 -9.83 -7.63
CA LYS A 18 22.68 -8.61 -7.17
C LYS A 18 21.66 -8.03 -8.15
N ALA A 19 21.24 -8.82 -9.15
CA ALA A 19 20.29 -8.41 -10.18
C ALA A 19 19.03 -9.30 -10.26
N ARG A 20 18.60 -9.88 -9.12
CA ARG A 20 17.17 -10.06 -8.87
C ARG A 20 16.76 -8.86 -8.01
N SER A 21 15.83 -8.04 -8.48
CA SER A 21 15.24 -7.01 -7.62
C SER A 21 14.79 -7.71 -6.34
N GLY A 22 15.37 -7.32 -5.21
CA GLY A 22 14.98 -7.84 -3.91
C GLY A 22 13.58 -7.33 -3.61
N LYS A 23 12.56 -7.99 -4.18
CA LYS A 23 11.19 -7.83 -3.74
C LYS A 23 11.16 -8.34 -2.31
N THR A 24 10.98 -7.41 -1.38
CA THR A 24 10.68 -7.75 0.01
C THR A 24 9.49 -8.70 0.00
N MET A 25 9.60 -9.86 0.65
CA MET A 25 8.48 -10.80 0.74
C MET A 25 7.38 -10.17 1.62
N ALA A 26 6.13 -10.39 1.25
CA ALA A 26 4.97 -9.83 1.94
C ALA A 26 4.08 -10.90 2.56
N VAL A 27 3.69 -10.67 3.82
CA VAL A 27 2.64 -11.43 4.50
C VAL A 27 1.32 -10.72 4.26
N MET A 28 0.35 -11.44 3.69
CA MET A 28 -1.00 -10.92 3.52
C MET A 28 -1.92 -11.44 4.64
N ILE A 29 -2.54 -10.55 5.40
CA ILE A 29 -3.63 -10.90 6.33
C ILE A 29 -4.94 -10.63 5.59
N ALA A 30 -5.80 -11.64 5.46
CA ALA A 30 -7.03 -11.53 4.69
C ALA A 30 -8.25 -11.90 5.54
N THR A 31 -9.22 -10.99 5.60
CA THR A 31 -10.52 -11.26 6.22
C THR A 31 -11.36 -12.11 5.27
N LEU A 32 -11.94 -13.20 5.79
CA LEU A 32 -12.67 -14.18 5.00
C LEU A 32 -14.13 -14.28 5.43
N GLY A 33 -15.01 -14.22 4.43
CA GLY A 33 -16.44 -14.46 4.57
C GLY A 33 -16.84 -15.67 3.73
N GLY A 34 -17.90 -15.54 2.92
CA GLY A 34 -18.41 -16.68 2.15
C GLY A 34 -17.70 -17.04 0.85
N SER A 35 -16.75 -16.22 0.38
CA SER A 35 -15.97 -16.53 -0.82
C SER A 35 -14.48 -16.28 -0.61
N GLY A 36 -13.67 -17.24 -1.04
CA GLY A 36 -12.21 -17.12 -1.12
C GLY A 36 -11.72 -16.50 -2.44
N ASP A 37 -12.59 -16.26 -3.42
CA ASP A 37 -12.21 -15.77 -4.76
C ASP A 37 -11.49 -14.42 -4.72
N ILE A 38 -12.00 -13.51 -3.90
CA ILE A 38 -11.42 -12.19 -3.65
C ILE A 38 -10.02 -12.27 -3.01
N ILE A 39 -9.76 -13.32 -2.21
CA ILE A 39 -8.44 -13.53 -1.60
C ILE A 39 -7.48 -14.10 -2.64
N LYS A 40 -7.91 -15.08 -3.44
CA LYS A 40 -7.12 -15.62 -4.57
C LYS A 40 -6.70 -14.52 -5.53
N LEU A 41 -7.64 -13.63 -5.85
CA LEU A 41 -7.36 -12.49 -6.72
C LEU A 41 -6.43 -11.49 -6.05
N GLY A 42 -6.60 -11.21 -4.75
CA GLY A 42 -5.68 -10.38 -3.98
C GLY A 42 -4.24 -10.90 -4.02
N VAL A 43 -4.04 -12.19 -3.76
CA VAL A 43 -2.75 -12.88 -3.91
C VAL A 43 -2.20 -12.69 -5.32
N ARG A 44 -3.00 -12.95 -6.35
CA ARG A 44 -2.55 -12.82 -7.75
C ARG A 44 -2.13 -11.39 -8.13
N LEU A 45 -2.83 -10.39 -7.60
CA LEU A 45 -2.54 -8.97 -7.85
C LEU A 45 -1.36 -8.46 -7.00
N MET A 46 -0.90 -9.24 -6.04
CA MET A 46 0.31 -8.98 -5.27
C MET A 46 1.46 -9.86 -5.77
N GLU A 47 2.52 -9.24 -6.30
CA GLU A 47 3.57 -9.99 -6.98
C GLU A 47 4.63 -10.63 -6.03
N ASN A 48 4.43 -10.58 -4.71
CA ASN A 48 5.43 -10.91 -3.70
C ASN A 48 4.87 -11.54 -2.40
N VAL A 49 3.70 -12.20 -2.45
CA VAL A 49 3.10 -12.84 -1.26
C VAL A 49 3.76 -14.18 -0.96
N ASP A 50 4.30 -14.35 0.24
CA ASP A 50 4.96 -15.59 0.69
C ASP A 50 4.12 -16.38 1.71
N LYS A 51 3.28 -15.65 2.45
CA LYS A 51 2.42 -16.17 3.49
C LYS A 51 1.07 -15.45 3.49
N VAL A 52 0.00 -16.21 3.69
CA VAL A 52 -1.35 -15.70 3.89
C VAL A 52 -1.86 -16.13 5.27
N LEU A 53 -2.35 -15.16 6.03
CA LEU A 53 -3.06 -15.37 7.29
C LEU A 53 -4.54 -15.14 7.03
N LEU A 54 -5.33 -16.21 7.02
CA LEU A 54 -6.78 -16.15 6.83
C LEU A 54 -7.45 -15.93 8.18
N VAL A 55 -8.18 -14.82 8.31
CA VAL A 55 -9.01 -14.53 9.48
C VAL A 55 -10.46 -14.83 9.11
N ALA A 56 -10.96 -15.97 9.54
CA ALA A 56 -12.28 -16.47 9.21
C ALA A 56 -13.25 -16.24 10.38
N GLY A 57 -14.46 -15.77 10.07
CA GLY A 57 -15.52 -15.68 11.07
C GLY A 57 -16.03 -17.08 11.44
N LYS A 58 -16.27 -17.35 12.72
CA LYS A 58 -16.96 -18.56 13.16
C LYS A 58 -18.35 -18.67 12.50
N PRO A 59 -18.86 -19.89 12.27
CA PRO A 59 -20.19 -20.13 11.73
C PRO A 59 -21.29 -19.47 12.58
N LEU A 60 -22.34 -18.97 11.92
CA LEU A 60 -23.41 -18.23 12.60
C LEU A 60 -24.17 -19.10 13.61
N ASP A 61 -24.31 -20.39 13.34
CA ASP A 61 -24.98 -21.37 14.19
C ASP A 61 -24.19 -21.72 15.44
N GLU A 62 -22.86 -21.59 15.42
CA GLU A 62 -22.03 -21.68 16.62
C GLU A 62 -22.18 -20.44 17.52
N LEU A 63 -22.26 -19.25 16.92
CA LEU A 63 -22.35 -17.98 17.65
C LEU A 63 -23.76 -17.70 18.19
N TYR A 64 -24.77 -18.02 17.39
CA TYR A 64 -26.17 -17.79 17.71
C TYR A 64 -27.00 -19.05 17.41
N PRO A 65 -26.89 -20.10 18.24
CA PRO A 65 -27.59 -21.36 18.02
C PRO A 65 -29.11 -21.22 17.97
N GLU A 66 -29.66 -20.21 18.65
CA GLU A 66 -31.11 -19.92 18.71
C GLU A 66 -31.61 -18.97 17.60
N SER A 67 -30.73 -18.49 16.71
CA SER A 67 -31.11 -17.51 15.70
C SER A 67 -32.09 -18.08 14.67
N GLU A 68 -33.20 -17.36 14.45
CA GLU A 68 -34.21 -17.68 13.42
C GLU A 68 -33.73 -17.42 11.98
N ILE A 69 -32.56 -16.79 11.81
CA ILE A 69 -31.93 -16.48 10.51
C ILE A 69 -31.70 -17.76 9.67
N LYS A 70 -31.75 -18.95 10.29
CA LYS A 70 -31.59 -20.28 9.68
C LYS A 70 -32.56 -20.61 8.53
N LYS A 71 -33.71 -19.93 8.40
CA LYS A 71 -34.68 -20.25 7.34
C LYS A 71 -34.38 -19.50 6.04
N GLY A 72 -33.69 -20.18 5.11
CA GLY A 72 -33.63 -19.78 3.69
C GLY A 72 -32.39 -19.00 3.26
N THR A 73 -31.41 -18.80 4.14
CA THR A 73 -30.09 -18.28 3.77
C THR A 73 -29.11 -19.45 3.59
N GLU A 74 -28.32 -19.39 2.53
CA GLU A 74 -27.21 -20.33 2.31
C GLU A 74 -26.29 -20.28 3.53
N ILE A 75 -26.11 -21.41 4.22
CA ILE A 75 -25.24 -21.48 5.39
C ILE A 75 -23.82 -21.36 4.88
N VAL A 76 -23.30 -20.14 4.97
CA VAL A 76 -21.90 -19.86 4.72
C VAL A 76 -21.11 -20.37 5.91
N ASN A 77 -20.17 -21.28 5.68
CA ASN A 77 -19.21 -21.77 6.67
C ASN A 77 -17.80 -21.22 6.34
N PRO A 78 -17.38 -20.07 6.90
CA PRO A 78 -16.10 -19.48 6.57
C PRO A 78 -14.88 -20.37 6.92
N PRO A 79 -14.86 -21.14 8.02
CA PRO A 79 -13.80 -22.13 8.28
C PRO A 79 -13.61 -23.17 7.17
N GLU A 80 -14.71 -23.71 6.62
CA GLU A 80 -14.62 -24.63 5.48
C GLU A 80 -14.00 -23.95 4.25
N LYS A 81 -14.44 -22.72 3.95
CA LYS A 81 -13.85 -21.91 2.87
C LYS A 81 -12.39 -21.58 3.12
N ALA A 82 -11.98 -21.38 4.37
CA ALA A 82 -10.60 -21.15 4.75
C ALA A 82 -9.74 -22.39 4.46
N SER A 83 -10.25 -23.57 4.79
CA SER A 83 -9.60 -24.87 4.54
C SER A 83 -9.46 -25.17 3.05
N GLU A 84 -10.52 -24.94 2.26
CA GLU A 84 -10.48 -25.06 0.78
C GLU A 84 -9.41 -24.13 0.18
N LEU A 85 -9.42 -22.87 0.61
CA LEU A 85 -8.50 -21.86 0.11
C LEU A 85 -7.05 -22.14 0.52
N LYS A 86 -6.82 -22.61 1.75
CA LYS A 86 -5.52 -23.01 2.26
C LYS A 86 -4.88 -24.06 1.36
N LYS A 87 -5.58 -25.17 1.09
CA LYS A 87 -5.09 -26.25 0.23
C LYS A 87 -4.69 -25.74 -1.15
N LEU A 88 -5.50 -24.86 -1.72
CA LEU A 88 -5.24 -24.29 -3.04
C LEU A 88 -3.98 -23.40 -3.05
N LEU A 89 -3.86 -22.47 -2.10
CA LEU A 89 -2.74 -21.53 -2.03
C LEU A 89 -1.42 -22.25 -1.67
N GLU A 90 -1.47 -23.24 -0.78
CA GLU A 90 -0.32 -24.10 -0.49
C GLU A 90 0.14 -24.89 -1.73
N GLY A 91 -0.80 -25.28 -2.60
CA GLY A 91 -0.49 -25.86 -3.91
C GLY A 91 0.29 -24.93 -4.85
N PHE A 92 0.22 -23.61 -4.63
CA PHE A 92 1.04 -22.60 -5.33
C PHE A 92 2.34 -22.23 -4.58
N GLY A 93 2.67 -22.94 -3.50
CA GLY A 93 3.86 -22.69 -2.69
C GLY A 93 3.74 -21.54 -1.70
N ILE A 94 2.52 -21.06 -1.43
CA ILE A 94 2.24 -19.98 -0.47
C ILE A 94 1.93 -20.62 0.89
N ARG A 95 2.59 -20.16 1.96
CA ARG A 95 2.29 -20.65 3.31
C ARG A 95 0.96 -20.11 3.79
N VAL A 96 0.08 -20.94 4.34
CA VAL A 96 -1.22 -20.46 4.83
C VAL A 96 -1.49 -20.92 6.26
N GLU A 97 -1.86 -19.95 7.10
CA GLU A 97 -2.40 -20.19 8.44
C GLU A 97 -3.81 -19.63 8.51
N THR A 98 -4.65 -20.26 9.34
CA THR A 98 -6.05 -19.91 9.54
C THR A 98 -6.25 -19.56 11.00
N CYS A 99 -6.99 -18.49 11.26
CA CYS A 99 -7.39 -18.03 12.57
C CYS A 99 -8.90 -17.79 12.55
N GLU A 100 -9.61 -18.34 13.52
CA GLU A 100 -11.04 -18.17 13.67
C GLU A 100 -11.34 -17.10 14.73
N VAL A 101 -12.34 -16.26 14.45
CA VAL A 101 -12.78 -15.19 15.35
C VAL A 101 -14.31 -15.13 15.39
N ASP A 102 -14.90 -14.58 16.44
CA ASP A 102 -16.26 -14.07 16.35
C ASP A 102 -16.28 -12.85 15.41
N PRO A 103 -16.86 -12.94 14.20
CA PRO A 103 -16.84 -11.86 13.22
C PRO A 103 -17.81 -10.73 13.56
N PHE A 104 -18.55 -10.81 14.67
CA PHE A 104 -19.43 -9.76 15.19
C PHE A 104 -18.87 -9.10 16.45
N ASP A 105 -17.83 -9.66 17.08
CA ASP A 105 -17.06 -9.00 18.13
C ASP A 105 -15.91 -8.18 17.51
N PHE A 106 -16.13 -6.87 17.42
CA PHE A 106 -15.11 -5.93 16.93
C PHE A 106 -13.81 -6.01 17.73
N LYS A 107 -13.89 -6.13 19.07
CA LYS A 107 -12.73 -6.08 19.96
C LYS A 107 -11.89 -7.35 19.80
N GLU A 108 -12.52 -8.51 19.76
CA GLU A 108 -11.85 -9.78 19.48
C GLU A 108 -11.14 -9.74 18.12
N CYS A 109 -11.87 -9.35 17.07
CA CYS A 109 -11.31 -9.23 15.72
C CYS A 109 -10.10 -8.28 15.69
N PHE A 110 -10.24 -7.10 16.31
CA PHE A 110 -9.22 -6.06 16.30
C PHE A 110 -7.95 -6.50 17.02
N ILE A 111 -8.07 -7.04 18.24
CA ILE A 111 -6.92 -7.51 19.04
C ILE A 111 -6.22 -8.67 18.34
N THR A 112 -7.00 -9.61 17.79
CA THR A 112 -6.45 -10.76 17.05
C THR A 112 -5.62 -10.31 15.86
N ILE A 113 -6.13 -9.38 15.05
CA ILE A 113 -5.41 -8.89 13.86
C ILE A 113 -4.15 -8.11 14.25
N ILE A 114 -4.20 -7.29 15.31
CA ILE A 114 -3.00 -6.63 15.85
C ILE A 114 -1.96 -7.67 16.28
N GLY A 115 -2.38 -8.73 16.98
CA GLY A 115 -1.51 -9.83 17.37
C GLY A 115 -0.86 -10.52 16.16
N LEU A 116 -1.63 -10.77 15.10
CA LEU A 116 -1.14 -11.35 13.85
C LEU A 116 -0.11 -10.45 13.15
N ILE A 117 -0.33 -9.13 13.14
CA ILE A 117 0.63 -8.17 12.59
C ILE A 117 1.94 -8.19 13.38
N HIS A 118 1.87 -8.09 14.71
CA HIS A 118 3.06 -8.05 15.57
C HIS A 118 3.80 -9.38 15.69
N ALA A 119 3.15 -10.50 15.37
CA ALA A 119 3.81 -11.80 15.30
C ALA A 119 4.72 -11.94 14.06
N GLN A 120 4.68 -11.01 13.11
CA GLN A 120 5.55 -11.06 11.93
C GLN A 120 6.95 -10.52 12.25
N PRO A 121 8.01 -11.12 11.66
CA PRO A 121 9.38 -10.64 11.86
C PRO A 121 9.60 -9.20 11.37
N ASP A 122 10.54 -8.50 12.00
CA ASP A 122 10.96 -7.17 11.57
C ASP A 122 11.40 -7.15 10.10
N GLY A 123 10.98 -6.10 9.37
CA GLY A 123 11.33 -5.90 7.96
C GLY A 123 10.49 -6.71 6.97
N VAL A 124 9.56 -7.55 7.45
CA VAL A 124 8.54 -8.18 6.60
C VAL A 124 7.44 -7.17 6.30
N GLU A 125 7.05 -7.07 5.03
CA GLU A 125 5.93 -6.22 4.64
C GLU A 125 4.61 -6.91 5.00
N VAL A 126 3.80 -6.30 5.87
CA VAL A 126 2.45 -6.79 6.20
C VAL A 126 1.41 -5.96 5.47
N VAL A 127 0.52 -6.63 4.74
CA VAL A 127 -0.55 -6.00 3.97
C VAL A 127 -1.89 -6.66 4.30
N LEU A 128 -2.93 -5.87 4.51
CA LEU A 128 -4.26 -6.37 4.83
C LEU A 128 -5.18 -6.35 3.60
N ASN A 129 -5.79 -7.48 3.28
CA ASN A 129 -6.90 -7.57 2.35
C ASN A 129 -8.21 -7.55 3.15
N VAL A 130 -8.92 -6.43 3.11
CA VAL A 130 -10.15 -6.23 3.90
C VAL A 130 -11.43 -6.36 3.07
N THR A 131 -11.33 -6.99 1.89
CA THR A 131 -12.47 -7.14 0.97
C THR A 131 -13.54 -8.08 1.52
N GLY A 132 -13.11 -9.17 2.17
CA GLY A 132 -13.99 -10.25 2.63
C GLY A 132 -14.37 -10.13 4.10
N GLY A 133 -15.18 -11.08 4.56
CA GLY A 133 -15.66 -11.14 5.94
C GLY A 133 -16.94 -10.36 6.16
N THR A 134 -17.41 -10.34 7.41
CA THR A 134 -18.47 -9.42 7.83
C THR A 134 -17.94 -7.99 7.84
N LYS A 135 -18.84 -7.01 7.76
CA LYS A 135 -18.45 -5.59 7.86
C LYS A 135 -17.67 -5.29 9.15
N ILE A 136 -18.05 -5.90 10.27
CA ILE A 136 -17.38 -5.71 11.57
C ILE A 136 -15.95 -6.23 11.52
N LEU A 137 -15.74 -7.42 10.97
CA LEU A 137 -14.40 -7.99 10.77
C LEU A 137 -13.54 -7.13 9.82
N SER A 138 -14.08 -6.69 8.68
CA SER A 138 -13.37 -5.82 7.74
C SER A 138 -13.01 -4.46 8.36
N LEU A 139 -13.92 -3.88 9.17
CA LEU A 139 -13.66 -2.63 9.90
C LEU A 139 -12.58 -2.81 10.96
N ALA A 140 -12.63 -3.88 11.75
CA ALA A 140 -11.60 -4.20 12.73
C ALA A 140 -10.23 -4.37 12.06
N ALA A 141 -10.18 -5.07 10.92
CA ALA A 141 -8.96 -5.21 10.13
C ALA A 141 -8.44 -3.87 9.63
N MET A 142 -9.31 -3.02 9.06
CA MET A 142 -8.92 -1.69 8.59
C MET A 142 -8.41 -0.81 9.73
N SER A 143 -9.06 -0.83 10.90
CA SER A 143 -8.58 -0.11 12.10
C SER A 143 -7.22 -0.63 12.56
N ALA A 144 -6.99 -1.94 12.55
CA ALA A 144 -5.72 -2.55 12.93
C ALA A 144 -4.61 -2.16 11.96
N ALA A 145 -4.90 -2.15 10.64
CA ALA A 145 -3.96 -1.67 9.63
C ALA A 145 -3.53 -0.22 9.92
N GLY A 146 -4.48 0.67 10.17
CA GLY A 146 -4.20 2.07 10.49
C GLY A 146 -3.36 2.23 11.76
N MET A 147 -3.72 1.53 12.84
CA MET A 147 -3.01 1.58 14.11
C MET A 147 -1.58 1.05 14.00
N CYS A 148 -1.37 -0.05 13.28
CA CYS A 148 -0.06 -0.68 13.09
C CYS A 148 0.71 -0.13 11.87
N ARG A 149 0.20 0.94 11.21
CA ARG A 149 0.80 1.55 10.02
C ARG A 149 1.08 0.55 8.88
N CYS A 150 0.21 -0.44 8.75
CA CYS A 150 0.24 -1.40 7.65
C CYS A 150 -0.61 -0.90 6.48
N ARG A 151 -0.28 -1.33 5.27
CA ARG A 151 -1.12 -1.05 4.09
C ARG A 151 -2.36 -1.93 4.14
N ALA A 152 -3.49 -1.43 3.66
CA ALA A 152 -4.65 -2.27 3.39
C ALA A 152 -5.23 -1.98 2.01
N PHE A 153 -5.93 -2.95 1.44
CA PHE A 153 -6.60 -2.81 0.17
C PHE A 153 -7.92 -3.57 0.14
N VAL A 154 -8.76 -3.19 -0.83
CA VAL A 154 -9.95 -3.94 -1.23
C VAL A 154 -9.85 -4.34 -2.69
N ILE A 155 -10.48 -5.44 -3.05
CA ILE A 155 -10.73 -5.82 -4.43
C ILE A 155 -12.10 -5.28 -4.81
N GLN A 156 -12.12 -4.35 -5.76
CA GLN A 156 -13.34 -3.76 -6.28
C GLN A 156 -13.67 -4.33 -7.66
N GLU A 157 -14.90 -4.79 -7.84
CA GLU A 157 -15.42 -5.15 -9.16
C GLU A 157 -15.74 -3.87 -9.95
N LYS A 158 -15.26 -3.80 -11.19
CA LYS A 158 -15.46 -2.69 -12.11
C LYS A 158 -15.77 -3.21 -13.50
N GLY A 159 -17.05 -3.44 -13.76
CA GLY A 159 -17.53 -4.09 -14.99
C GLY A 159 -17.06 -5.54 -15.06
N SER A 160 -16.42 -5.95 -16.14
CA SER A 160 -15.90 -7.32 -16.33
C SER A 160 -14.51 -7.56 -15.70
N ARG A 161 -13.96 -6.58 -14.99
CA ARG A 161 -12.62 -6.67 -14.38
C ARG A 161 -12.70 -6.35 -12.90
N SER A 162 -11.82 -6.97 -12.14
CA SER A 162 -11.62 -6.64 -10.73
C SER A 162 -10.30 -5.91 -10.58
N ILE A 163 -10.29 -4.84 -9.77
CA ILE A 163 -9.12 -3.99 -9.52
C ILE A 163 -8.75 -4.02 -8.04
N LYS A 164 -7.45 -3.95 -7.75
CA LYS A 164 -6.96 -3.72 -6.40
C LYS A 164 -7.00 -2.23 -6.11
N LEU A 165 -7.74 -1.83 -5.09
CA LEU A 165 -7.81 -0.46 -4.60
C LEU A 165 -7.11 -0.38 -3.23
N GLU A 166 -5.96 0.27 -3.18
CA GLU A 166 -5.28 0.56 -1.91
C GLU A 166 -6.12 1.56 -1.10
N LEU A 167 -6.35 1.24 0.17
CA LEU A 167 -7.08 2.11 1.08
C LEU A 167 -6.12 3.14 1.71
N PRO A 168 -6.53 4.41 1.82
CA PRO A 168 -5.74 5.40 2.55
C PRO A 168 -5.66 4.99 4.02
N MET A 169 -4.46 5.09 4.61
CA MET A 169 -4.23 4.82 6.03
C MET A 169 -3.77 6.09 6.71
N PRO A 170 -4.69 7.07 6.88
CA PRO A 170 -4.34 8.37 7.41
C PRO A 170 -3.74 8.28 8.81
N ASP A 171 -2.53 8.83 8.99
CA ASP A 171 -2.03 9.20 10.32
C ASP A 171 -3.00 10.26 10.85
N SER A 172 -3.63 9.98 11.98
CA SER A 172 -4.58 10.88 12.63
C SER A 172 -3.99 12.27 12.88
N GLY A 173 -2.67 12.38 12.99
CA GLY A 173 -1.98 13.64 13.14
C GLY A 173 -1.78 14.43 11.85
N TYR A 174 -2.12 13.94 10.65
CA TYR A 174 -1.85 14.70 9.41
C TYR A 174 -2.52 16.07 9.36
N PHE A 175 -3.76 16.18 9.84
CA PHE A 175 -4.47 17.47 9.84
C PHE A 175 -3.80 18.53 10.72
N GLU A 176 -3.16 18.11 11.81
CA GLU A 176 -2.51 18.99 12.78
C GLU A 176 -1.02 19.18 12.47
N LYS A 177 -0.34 18.13 12.02
CA LYS A 177 1.11 18.09 11.77
C LYS A 177 1.50 18.71 10.42
N ILE A 178 0.61 18.70 9.42
CA ILE A 178 0.91 19.31 8.12
C ILE A 178 0.75 20.83 8.22
N GLY A 179 1.88 21.50 8.41
CA GLY A 179 1.94 22.96 8.43
C GLY A 179 1.49 23.60 7.10
N LYS A 180 1.23 24.91 7.14
CA LYS A 180 0.75 25.71 5.99
C LYS A 180 1.53 25.46 4.70
N GLN A 181 2.86 25.30 4.78
CA GLN A 181 3.70 25.05 3.63
C GLN A 181 3.49 23.65 3.03
N GLY A 182 3.32 22.62 3.87
CA GLY A 182 3.01 21.27 3.41
C GLY A 182 1.68 21.22 2.66
N LYS A 183 0.65 21.89 3.18
CA LYS A 183 -0.65 22.03 2.49
C LYS A 183 -0.49 22.67 1.10
N LYS A 184 0.28 23.76 1.01
CA LYS A 184 0.58 24.44 -0.27
C LYS A 184 1.30 23.52 -1.28
N ILE A 185 2.25 22.70 -0.83
CA ILE A 185 2.95 21.72 -1.67
C ILE A 185 1.97 20.71 -2.25
N LEU A 186 1.15 20.08 -1.40
CA LEU A 186 0.18 19.07 -1.81
C LEU A 186 -0.82 19.65 -2.82
N SER A 187 -1.36 20.84 -2.53
CA SER A 187 -2.25 21.59 -3.43
C SER A 187 -1.61 21.88 -4.79
N TYR A 188 -0.36 22.36 -4.81
CA TYR A 188 0.36 22.66 -6.04
C TYR A 188 0.56 21.40 -6.90
N LEU A 189 1.06 20.31 -6.32
CA LEU A 189 1.31 19.07 -7.04
C LEU A 189 0.02 18.48 -7.63
N MET A 190 -1.09 18.56 -6.91
CA MET A 190 -2.41 18.14 -7.41
C MET A 190 -2.85 18.99 -8.61
N GLN A 191 -2.64 20.30 -8.57
CA GLN A 191 -2.98 21.19 -9.69
C GLN A 191 -2.13 20.91 -10.92
N GLU A 192 -0.83 20.65 -10.76
CA GLU A 192 0.06 20.28 -11.86
C GLU A 192 -0.29 18.90 -12.42
N GLU A 193 -0.61 17.92 -11.57
CA GLU A 193 -1.01 16.58 -12.01
C GLU A 193 -2.31 16.62 -12.84
N LYS A 194 -3.29 17.44 -12.45
CA LYS A 194 -4.52 17.67 -13.23
C LYS A 194 -4.29 18.25 -14.62
N LYS A 195 -3.15 18.91 -14.86
CA LYS A 195 -2.79 19.43 -16.19
C LYS A 195 -2.22 18.35 -17.11
N LEU A 196 -1.87 17.17 -16.57
CA LEU A 196 -1.36 16.07 -17.36
C LEU A 196 -2.50 15.37 -18.11
N LYS A 197 -2.27 15.09 -19.40
CA LYS A 197 -3.24 14.39 -20.27
C LYS A 197 -3.15 12.86 -20.19
N ILE A 198 -2.09 12.35 -19.56
CA ILE A 198 -1.78 10.92 -19.39
C ILE A 198 -1.32 10.68 -17.95
N PRO A 199 -1.38 9.43 -17.44
CA PRO A 199 -0.90 9.09 -16.11
C PRO A 199 0.54 9.56 -15.86
N ILE A 200 0.84 10.00 -14.63
CA ILE A 200 2.14 10.57 -14.28
C ILE A 200 3.28 9.56 -14.45
N GLU A 201 2.98 8.26 -14.31
CA GLU A 201 3.87 7.13 -14.54
C GLU A 201 4.36 7.03 -15.99
N GLU A 202 3.53 7.48 -16.94
CA GLU A 202 3.81 7.41 -18.38
C GLU A 202 4.41 8.71 -18.93
N CYS A 203 4.53 9.75 -18.08
CA CYS A 203 5.12 11.02 -18.46
C CYS A 203 6.65 10.96 -18.53
N SER A 204 7.23 11.58 -19.56
CA SER A 204 8.67 11.82 -19.64
C SER A 204 9.13 12.78 -18.54
N ASP A 205 10.38 12.64 -18.10
CA ASP A 205 10.97 13.49 -17.06
C ASP A 205 10.90 14.99 -17.40
N GLU A 206 10.96 15.34 -18.69
CA GLU A 206 10.82 16.71 -19.18
C GLU A 206 9.42 17.29 -18.91
N LYS A 207 8.36 16.48 -19.10
CA LYS A 207 6.99 16.89 -18.75
C LYS A 207 6.80 17.02 -17.24
N LEU A 208 7.61 16.30 -16.45
CA LEU A 208 7.57 16.32 -15.00
C LEU A 208 8.46 17.40 -14.38
N LYS A 209 8.96 18.35 -15.17
CA LYS A 209 9.64 19.56 -14.66
C LYS A 209 8.90 20.25 -13.51
N PRO A 210 7.58 20.47 -13.53
CA PRO A 210 6.89 21.12 -12.41
C PRO A 210 7.03 20.40 -11.06
N PHE A 211 7.31 19.10 -11.09
CA PHE A 211 7.34 18.20 -9.95
C PHE A 211 8.72 18.08 -9.28
N ILE A 212 9.70 18.90 -9.67
CA ILE A 212 11.04 18.92 -9.06
C ILE A 212 11.14 20.01 -7.98
N SER A 213 11.96 19.78 -6.95
CA SER A 213 12.07 20.69 -5.79
C SER A 213 12.30 22.15 -6.17
N LYS A 214 13.14 22.43 -7.19
CA LYS A 214 13.43 23.80 -7.66
C LYS A 214 12.19 24.51 -8.22
N ASN A 215 11.35 23.80 -8.98
CA ASN A 215 10.17 24.42 -9.59
C ASN A 215 9.03 24.54 -8.58
N ILE A 216 8.89 23.56 -7.68
CA ILE A 216 7.99 23.66 -6.53
C ILE A 216 8.36 24.88 -5.66
N SER A 217 9.64 25.07 -5.33
CA SER A 217 10.09 26.21 -4.51
C SER A 217 9.83 27.54 -5.20
N ASN A 218 10.15 27.64 -6.50
CA ASN A 218 9.93 28.85 -7.30
C ASN A 218 8.44 29.21 -7.37
N HIS A 219 7.56 28.25 -7.62
CA HIS A 219 6.12 28.50 -7.68
C HIS A 219 5.56 28.96 -6.32
N LEU A 220 6.06 28.38 -5.23
CA LEU A 220 5.62 28.72 -3.88
C LEU A 220 6.29 29.97 -3.29
N GLY A 221 7.18 30.63 -4.04
CA GLY A 221 7.88 31.84 -3.60
C GLY A 221 8.81 31.60 -2.40
N VAL A 222 9.38 30.40 -2.27
CA VAL A 222 10.30 30.03 -1.17
C VAL A 222 11.61 29.48 -1.70
N THR A 223 12.62 29.40 -0.84
CA THR A 223 13.93 28.85 -1.23
C THR A 223 13.88 27.31 -1.31
N PRO A 224 14.76 26.68 -2.11
CA PRO A 224 14.92 25.23 -2.13
C PRO A 224 15.27 24.64 -0.74
N GLN A 225 16.01 25.37 0.08
CA GLN A 225 16.39 24.97 1.45
C GLN A 225 15.17 24.88 2.36
N THR A 226 14.18 25.76 2.18
CA THR A 226 12.91 25.74 2.93
C THR A 226 11.98 24.61 2.47
N ILE A 227 11.94 24.32 1.16
CA ILE A 227 11.02 23.30 0.63
C ILE A 227 11.51 21.86 0.87
N THR A 228 12.82 21.64 0.82
CA THR A 228 13.38 20.27 0.83
C THR A 228 13.05 19.49 2.11
N PRO A 229 13.13 20.06 3.32
CA PRO A 229 12.69 19.38 4.55
C PRO A 229 11.21 19.02 4.49
N ASN A 230 10.34 19.93 4.04
CA ASN A 230 8.90 19.67 3.93
C ASN A 230 8.59 18.51 2.97
N LEU A 231 9.24 18.47 1.80
CA LEU A 231 9.08 17.38 0.85
C LEU A 231 9.51 16.02 1.44
N LYS A 232 10.61 15.99 2.19
CA LYS A 232 11.07 14.79 2.88
C LYS A 232 10.12 14.36 3.99
N THR A 233 9.60 15.29 4.78
CA THR A 233 8.60 14.99 5.82
C THR A 233 7.34 14.42 5.19
N LEU A 234 6.81 15.03 4.12
CA LEU A 234 5.63 14.54 3.42
C LEU A 234 5.85 13.16 2.76
N GLU A 235 7.08 12.88 2.29
CA GLU A 235 7.46 11.55 1.78
C GLU A 235 7.58 10.51 2.91
N PHE A 236 8.18 10.87 4.04
CA PHE A 236 8.25 10.02 5.22
C PHE A 236 6.84 9.71 5.78
N SER A 237 5.93 10.67 5.68
CA SER A 237 4.51 10.53 5.96
C SER A 237 3.72 9.80 4.86
N GLY A 238 4.34 9.25 3.82
CA GLY A 238 3.64 8.49 2.79
C GLY A 238 2.67 9.30 1.91
N LEU A 239 2.63 10.64 2.04
CA LEU A 239 1.78 11.52 1.22
C LEU A 239 2.44 11.86 -0.11
N LEU A 240 3.77 11.78 -0.16
CA LEU A 240 4.56 11.88 -1.38
C LEU A 240 5.34 10.59 -1.60
N SER A 241 5.59 10.29 -2.87
CA SER A 241 6.65 9.39 -3.26
C SER A 241 7.58 10.10 -4.24
N SER A 242 8.75 9.53 -4.46
CA SER A 242 9.73 10.12 -5.36
C SER A 242 10.44 9.10 -6.22
N ARG A 243 10.93 9.57 -7.37
CA ARG A 243 11.86 8.82 -8.22
C ARG A 243 13.01 9.69 -8.69
N LYS A 244 14.12 9.04 -9.04
CA LYS A 244 15.21 9.70 -9.77
C LYS A 244 14.77 9.92 -11.22
N GLY A 245 15.12 11.08 -11.76
CA GLY A 245 14.90 11.44 -13.15
C GLY A 245 16.07 12.27 -13.69
N ALA A 246 16.01 12.61 -14.97
CA ALA A 246 17.03 13.38 -15.66
C ALA A 246 16.39 14.42 -16.58
N ILE A 247 16.71 15.70 -16.35
CA ILE A 247 16.16 16.84 -17.11
C ILE A 247 17.29 17.58 -17.81
N LYS A 248 17.08 18.00 -19.06
CA LYS A 248 18.04 18.84 -19.83
C LYS A 248 18.29 20.16 -19.11
N ARG A 249 19.56 20.50 -18.90
CA ARG A 249 19.98 21.86 -18.51
C ARG A 249 19.76 22.79 -19.70
N GLY A 250 19.34 24.02 -19.41
CA GLY A 250 19.35 25.08 -20.42
C GLY A 250 20.78 25.33 -20.93
N GLU A 251 20.89 25.90 -22.13
CA GLU A 251 22.17 26.32 -22.69
C GLU A 251 22.87 27.34 -21.78
N PRO A 252 24.22 27.35 -21.71
CA PRO A 252 25.18 26.65 -22.59
C PRO A 252 25.59 25.26 -22.10
N ALA A 253 25.02 24.76 -21.01
CA ALA A 253 25.55 23.57 -20.32
C ALA A 253 25.25 22.22 -21.01
N GLY A 254 24.31 22.16 -21.97
CA GLY A 254 24.03 21.03 -22.87
C GLY A 254 23.66 19.65 -22.28
N GLY A 255 23.93 19.41 -21.00
CA GLY A 255 23.83 18.10 -20.34
C GLY A 255 22.54 17.87 -19.57
N LYS A 256 22.23 16.60 -19.30
CA LYS A 256 21.13 16.22 -18.40
C LYS A 256 21.59 16.35 -16.94
N CYS A 257 20.75 16.93 -16.09
CA CYS A 257 20.94 16.97 -14.64
C CYS A 257 20.07 15.90 -13.99
N GLY A 258 20.67 15.10 -13.10
CA GLY A 258 19.91 14.23 -12.21
C GLY A 258 19.01 15.07 -11.28
N VAL A 259 17.75 14.69 -11.17
CA VAL A 259 16.75 15.36 -10.34
C VAL A 259 15.94 14.34 -9.54
N LYS A 260 15.34 14.81 -8.45
CA LYS A 260 14.32 14.07 -7.71
C LYS A 260 12.95 14.61 -8.15
N ILE A 261 12.12 13.72 -8.69
CA ILE A 261 10.76 14.02 -9.14
C ILE A 261 9.81 13.53 -8.04
N TRP A 262 8.96 14.42 -7.54
CA TRP A 262 8.02 14.16 -6.46
C TRP A 262 6.61 13.95 -7.03
N ARG A 263 5.86 12.99 -6.51
CA ARG A 263 4.47 12.78 -6.89
C ARG A 263 3.61 12.53 -5.67
N LEU A 264 2.33 12.87 -5.77
CA LEU A 264 1.37 12.51 -4.74
C LEU A 264 1.15 11.00 -4.77
N THR A 265 1.07 10.40 -3.59
CA THR A 265 0.43 9.08 -3.43
C THR A 265 -1.08 9.22 -3.51
N ASP A 266 -1.82 8.12 -3.60
CA ASP A 266 -3.28 8.18 -3.58
C ASP A 266 -3.82 8.84 -2.31
N GLU A 267 -3.17 8.58 -1.18
CA GLU A 267 -3.45 9.27 0.08
C GLU A 267 -3.12 10.77 0.01
N GLY A 268 -1.93 11.12 -0.50
CA GLY A 268 -1.57 12.51 -0.73
C GLY A 268 -2.56 13.25 -1.61
N LYS A 269 -3.15 12.57 -2.61
CA LYS A 269 -4.19 13.13 -3.48
C LYS A 269 -5.47 13.45 -2.70
N ILE A 270 -5.90 12.57 -1.80
CA ILE A 270 -7.07 12.79 -0.94
C ILE A 270 -6.86 14.04 -0.07
N TYR A 271 -5.72 14.13 0.60
CA TYR A 271 -5.38 15.29 1.44
C TYR A 271 -5.26 16.59 0.63
N ALA A 272 -4.59 16.55 -0.53
CA ALA A 272 -4.50 17.70 -1.42
C ALA A 272 -5.89 18.18 -1.89
N ALA A 273 -6.79 17.25 -2.20
CA ALA A 273 -8.17 17.56 -2.57
C ALA A 273 -8.93 18.19 -1.41
N PHE A 274 -8.78 17.68 -0.19
CA PHE A 274 -9.38 18.25 1.01
C PHE A 274 -8.90 19.68 1.27
N PHE A 275 -7.59 19.92 1.31
CA PHE A 275 -7.03 21.26 1.57
C PHE A 275 -7.34 22.28 0.47
N ASN A 276 -7.62 21.82 -0.76
CA ASN A 276 -8.10 22.69 -1.83
C ASN A 276 -9.56 23.10 -1.65
N LYS A 277 -10.38 22.34 -0.89
CA LYS A 277 -11.77 22.70 -0.57
C LYS A 277 -11.87 23.74 0.54
N GLU A 278 -10.89 23.86 1.44
CA GLU A 278 -10.82 24.91 2.48
C GLU A 278 -10.68 26.35 1.93
N LYS A 279 -10.73 26.54 0.60
CA LYS A 279 -10.71 27.85 -0.08
C LYS A 279 -12.05 28.22 -0.77
N LEU A 280 -13.12 27.46 -0.53
CA LEU A 280 -14.49 27.80 -0.94
C LEU A 280 -15.26 28.42 0.23
#